data_AF-A0A3M1GAY8-F1
#
_entry.id   AF-A0A3M1GAY8-F1
#
_cell.length_a   1.000
_cell.length_b   1.000
_cell.length_c   1.000
_cell.angle_alpha   90.00
_cell.angle_beta   90.00
_cell.angle_gamma   90.00
#
_symmetry.space_group_name_H-M   'P 1'
#
loop_
_entity.id
_entity.type
_entity.pdbx_description
1 polymer ?
#
loop_
_entity_poly.entity_id
_entity_poly.type
_entity_poly.pdbx_seq_one_letter_code
_entity_poly.pdbx_strand_id
1 'polypeptide(L)' 'GWQGGTFFLADPENPEAEPVAVTVRSSLGWRRPYVELGERWRVTGVVSQFARRAPWNGGYRVLVRYRGDLVRVEE' A
#
# COMPACT_ATOMS: atom_id res chain seq x y z
N GLY A 1 13.86 -11.17 -6.77
CA GLY A 1 14.25 -10.02 -5.93
C GLY A 1 13.11 -9.68 -4.98
N TRP A 2 13.41 -9.48 -3.69
CA TRP A 2 12.43 -9.12 -2.66
C TRP A 2 11.92 -7.69 -2.89
N GLN A 3 10.64 -7.53 -3.22
CA GLN A 3 10.07 -6.29 -3.78
C GLN A 3 9.66 -5.25 -2.72
N GLY A 4 10.01 -5.48 -1.44
CA GLY A 4 9.63 -4.61 -0.32
C GLY A 4 8.45 -5.14 0.48
N GLY A 5 8.05 -4.39 1.51
CA GLY A 5 6.91 -4.73 2.36
C GLY A 5 5.60 -4.25 1.73
N THR A 6 4.65 -5.17 1.57
CA THR A 6 3.27 -4.84 1.19
C THR A 6 2.37 -4.96 2.40
N PHE A 7 1.45 -4.01 2.55
CA PHE A 7 0.31 -4.09 3.46
C PHE A 7 -0.96 -3.65 2.73
N PHE A 8 -2.11 -3.84 3.35
CA PHE A 8 -3.40 -3.56 2.73
C PHE A 8 -4.13 -2.48 3.52
N LEU A 9 -4.77 -1.56 2.78
CA LEU A 9 -5.68 -0.56 3.31
C LEU A 9 -7.10 -0.93 2.91
N ALA A 10 -7.94 -1.23 3.90
CA ALA A 10 -9.37 -1.39 3.70
C ALA A 10 -10.08 -0.07 4.00
N ASP A 11 -11.19 0.17 3.30
CA ASP A 11 -12.08 1.29 3.59
C ASP A 11 -13.08 0.86 4.69
N PRO A 12 -13.03 1.45 5.90
CA PRO A 12 -13.98 1.09 6.96
C PRO A 12 -15.42 1.49 6.63
N GLU A 13 -15.64 2.46 5.75
CA GLU A 13 -16.99 2.87 5.30
C GLU A 13 -17.52 1.93 4.20
N ASN A 14 -16.65 1.13 3.58
CA ASN A 14 -17.01 0.14 2.57
C ASN A 14 -16.20 -1.17 2.76
N PRO A 15 -16.54 -1.98 3.78
CA PRO A 15 -15.75 -3.16 4.16
C PRO A 15 -15.75 -4.28 3.12
N GLU A 16 -16.72 -4.29 2.20
CA GLU A 16 -16.82 -5.27 1.11
C GLU A 16 -15.95 -4.90 -0.10
N ALA A 17 -15.42 -3.67 -0.16
CA ALA A 17 -14.51 -3.26 -1.21
C ALA A 17 -13.17 -3.98 -1.09
N GLU A 18 -12.57 -4.31 -2.23
CA GLU A 18 -11.24 -4.94 -2.25
C GLU A 18 -10.19 -3.99 -1.63
N PRO A 19 -9.42 -4.44 -0.61
CA PRO A 19 -8.41 -3.61 0.00
C PRO A 19 -7.32 -3.19 -0.98
N VAL A 20 -6.88 -1.93 -0.86
CA VAL A 20 -5.80 -1.39 -1.69
C VAL A 20 -4.46 -1.89 -1.17
N ALA A 21 -3.70 -2.56 -2.04
CA ALA A 21 -2.32 -2.94 -1.73
C ALA A 21 -1.41 -1.70 -1.74
N VAL A 22 -0.61 -1.54 -0.70
CA VAL A 22 0.39 -0.47 -0.58
C VAL A 22 1.77 -1.11 -0.49
N THR A 23 2.68 -0.75 -1.41
CA THR A 23 4.03 -1.31 -1.47
C THR A 23 5.07 -0.24 -1.18
N VAL A 24 5.92 -0.52 -0.18
CA VAL A 24 7.15 0.25 0.09
C VAL A 24 8.33 -0.56 -0.42
N ARG A 25 8.95 -0.10 -1.52
CA ARG A 25 10.06 -0.83 -2.15
C ARG A 25 11.28 -0.87 -1.23
N SER A 26 11.93 -2.03 -1.16
CA SER A 26 13.18 -2.24 -0.40
C SER A 26 14.35 -1.40 -0.90
N SER A 27 14.28 -0.94 -2.16
CA SER A 27 15.29 -0.09 -2.80
C SER A 27 15.21 1.39 -2.38
N LEU A 28 14.22 1.77 -1.58
CA LEU A 28 14.12 3.14 -1.07
C LEU A 28 15.13 3.35 0.06
N GLY A 29 15.70 4.55 0.16
CA GLY A 29 16.64 4.93 1.24
C GLY A 29 15.99 5.03 2.63
N TRP A 30 14.78 4.51 2.80
CA TRP A 30 14.03 4.49 4.03
C TRP A 30 13.22 3.21 4.14
N ARG A 31 12.91 2.83 5.38
CA ARG A 31 12.12 1.64 5.69
C ARG A 31 10.73 2.05 6.14
N ARG A 32 9.74 1.28 5.70
CA ARG A 32 8.36 1.38 6.18
C ARG A 32 8.34 1.32 7.72
N PRO A 33 7.55 2.17 8.41
CA PRO A 33 7.26 1.96 9.82
C PRO A 33 6.60 0.60 10.06
N TYR A 34 6.59 0.16 11.32
CA TYR A 34 5.73 -0.95 11.72
C TYR A 34 4.27 -0.52 11.55
N VAL A 35 3.41 -1.45 11.11
CA VAL A 35 1.98 -1.20 10.89
C VAL A 35 1.23 -2.32 11.57
N GLU A 36 0.22 -1.95 12.34
CA GLU A 36 -0.65 -2.86 13.08
C GLU A 36 -2.04 -2.91 12.45
N LEU A 37 -2.71 -4.06 12.61
CA LEU A 37 -4.09 -4.21 12.16
C LEU A 37 -5.01 -3.27 12.95
N GLY A 38 -5.92 -2.59 12.24
CA GLY A 38 -6.86 -1.64 12.83
C GLY A 38 -6.37 -0.20 12.89
N GLU A 39 -5.09 0.07 12.60
CA GLU A 39 -4.61 1.45 12.48
C GLU A 39 -5.18 2.13 11.24
N ARG A 40 -5.45 3.44 11.36
CA ARG A 40 -5.81 4.28 10.23
C ARG A 40 -4.59 4.97 9.64
N TRP A 41 -4.49 4.92 8.32
CA TRP A 41 -3.36 5.47 7.58
C TRP A 41 -3.84 6.27 6.37
N ARG A 42 -3.19 7.41 6.13
CA ARG A 42 -3.27 8.15 4.89
C ARG A 42 -2.08 7.77 4.01
N VAL A 43 -2.38 7.38 2.77
CA VAL A 43 -1.36 6.97 1.79
C VAL A 43 -1.46 7.82 0.54
N THR A 44 -0.31 8.33 0.09
CA THR A 44 -0.13 9.00 -1.20
C THR A 44 0.92 8.23 -2.00
N GLY A 45 0.84 8.20 -3.32
CA GLY A 45 1.84 7.50 -4.10
C GLY A 45 1.49 7.40 -5.58
N VAL A 46 2.28 6.60 -6.30
CA VAL A 46 2.06 6.31 -7.71
C VAL A 46 1.21 5.06 -7.84
N VAL A 47 0.09 5.16 -8.56
CA VAL A 47 -0.72 3.98 -8.90
C VAL A 47 0.06 3.12 -9.89
N SER A 48 0.13 1.83 -9.60
CA SER A 48 0.82 0.83 -10.42
C SER A 48 0.01 -0.45 -10.46
N GLN A 49 0.30 -1.29 -11.44
CA GLN A 49 -0.28 -2.62 -11.56
C GLN A 49 0.83 -3.66 -11.49
N PHE A 50 0.54 -4.77 -10.79
CA PHE A 50 1.39 -5.96 -10.77
C PHE A 50 0.54 -7.22 -10.87
N ALA A 51 0.04 -7.49 -12.08
CA ALA A 51 -0.73 -8.68 -12.39
C ALA A 51 0.16 -9.77 -12.98
N ARG A 52 -0.02 -11.02 -12.53
CA ARG A 52 0.78 -12.17 -12.98
C ARG A 52 0.33 -12.75 -14.33
N ARG A 53 -0.92 -12.52 -14.75
CA ARG A 53 -1.48 -13.08 -15.99
C ARG A 53 -2.59 -12.21 -16.58
N ALA A 54 -2.79 -12.34 -17.89
CA ALA A 54 -3.94 -11.80 -18.59
C ALA A 54 -5.26 -12.31 -17.95
N PRO A 55 -6.34 -11.52 -17.92
CA PRO A 55 -6.53 -10.22 -18.59
C PRO A 55 -5.95 -8.99 -17.86
N TRP A 56 -5.10 -9.17 -16.84
CA TRP A 56 -4.48 -8.06 -16.08
C TRP A 56 -5.49 -7.07 -15.49
N ASN A 57 -6.64 -7.55 -15.02
CA ASN A 57 -7.68 -6.71 -14.42
C ASN A 57 -7.53 -6.53 -12.89
N GLY A 58 -6.35 -6.84 -12.33
CA GLY A 58 -6.14 -6.83 -10.89
C GLY A 58 -4.71 -6.52 -10.51
N GLY A 59 -4.38 -6.68 -9.22
CA GLY A 59 -3.05 -6.37 -8.70
C GLY A 59 -2.70 -4.89 -8.76
N TYR A 60 -3.70 -4.01 -8.76
CA TYR A 60 -3.49 -2.58 -8.57
C TYR A 60 -2.93 -2.32 -7.18
N ARG A 61 -2.02 -1.37 -7.10
CA ARG A 61 -1.32 -1.01 -5.86
C ARG A 61 -0.87 0.43 -5.88
N VAL A 62 -0.67 0.97 -4.69
CA VAL A 62 -0.02 2.26 -4.49
C VAL A 62 1.46 2.04 -4.17
N LEU A 63 2.33 2.68 -4.95
CA LEU A 63 3.77 2.72 -4.71
C LEU A 63 4.12 3.99 -3.95
N VAL A 64 4.47 3.81 -2.68
CA VAL A 64 4.95 4.88 -1.81
C VAL A 64 6.39 5.22 -2.20
N ARG A 65 6.75 6.51 -2.26
CA ARG A 65 8.09 6.96 -2.66
C ARG A 65 8.84 7.61 -1.50
N TYR A 66 8.16 8.44 -0.73
CA TYR A 66 8.76 9.22 0.36
C TYR A 66 8.20 8.82 1.72
N ARG A 67 8.89 9.17 2.81
CA ARG A 67 8.39 8.91 4.17
C ARG A 67 7.02 9.56 4.40
N GLY A 68 6.83 10.79 3.92
CA GLY A 68 5.59 11.56 4.07
C GLY A 68 4.41 11.05 3.23
N ASP A 69 4.63 10.08 2.34
CA ASP A 69 3.58 9.43 1.57
C ASP A 69 2.82 8.39 2.42
N LEU A 70 3.34 8.02 3.59
CA LEU A 70 2.75 7.03 4.49
C LEU A 70 2.64 7.62 5.90
N VAL A 71 1.45 8.08 6.27
CA VAL A 71 1.22 8.83 7.52
C VAL A 71 0.10 8.16 8.31
N ARG A 72 0.40 7.78 9.56
CA ARG A 72 -0.63 7.33 10.50
C ARG A 72 -1.50 8.53 10.85
N VAL A 73 -2.81 8.34 10.81
CA VAL A 73 -3.78 9.35 11.24
C VAL A 73 -4.32 8.93 12.59
N GLU A 74 -4.17 9.81 13.58
CA GLU A 74 -4.83 9.69 14.88
C GLU A 74 -6.20 10.38 14.75
N GLU A 75 -7.24 9.74 15.28
CA GLU A 75 -8.56 10.38 15.46
C GLU A 75 -8.51 11.41 16.60
#